data_AF-A0A963Q3T2-F1
#
_entry.id   AF-A0A963Q3T2-F1
#
_cell.length_a   1.000
_cell.length_b   1.000
_cell.length_c   1.000
_cell.angle_alpha   90.00
_cell.angle_beta   90.00
_cell.angle_gamma   90.00
#
_symmetry.space_group_name_H-M   'P 1'
#
loop_
_entity.id
_entity.type
_entity.pdbx_description
1 polymer ?
#
loop_
_entity_poly.entity_id
_entity_poly.type
_entity_poly.pdbx_seq_one_letter_code
_entity_poly.pdbx_strand_id
1 'polypeptide(L)'
;PDHYFADAPWRRERGGGPILINMIHEVHNLRMVCGEIVAAQALASHAVRGFAVEDTVSINLRFASGVLGSFLLSDTAASARSWEQTSQENKAYPSHADEDCYVVSGTNGSLAVPSMRLKTYARPEDRSWWKPFETSVVAMVRDDPLRLQLAHFCAVIRGKAQPLVSARDGLANLRVTEAIAAAAARGDTVSLTPT
;
A
#
# COMPACT_ATOMS: atom_id res chain seq x y z
N PRO A 1 13.27 12.76 9.18
CA PRO A 1 14.38 13.46 9.85
C PRO A 1 14.24 14.98 9.60
N ASP A 2 14.85 15.85 10.40
CA ASP A 2 14.58 17.30 10.29
C ASP A 2 14.99 17.89 8.93
N HIS A 3 16.13 17.45 8.38
CA HIS A 3 16.59 17.91 7.06
C HIS A 3 15.60 17.61 5.94
N TYR A 4 14.89 16.47 5.99
CA TYR A 4 13.88 16.09 4.99
C TYR A 4 12.79 17.17 4.83
N PHE A 5 12.45 17.87 5.91
CA PHE A 5 11.48 18.96 5.90
C PHE A 5 12.12 20.34 5.81
N ALA A 6 13.39 20.51 6.15
CA ALA A 6 14.11 21.78 6.02
C ALA A 6 14.50 22.04 4.56
N ASP A 7 14.97 21.01 3.86
CA ASP A 7 15.38 21.07 2.46
C ASP A 7 14.19 21.21 1.51
N ALA A 8 12.99 20.79 1.96
CA ALA A 8 11.75 20.84 1.19
C ALA A 8 10.56 21.27 2.10
N PRO A 9 10.44 22.58 2.42
CA PRO A 9 9.44 23.08 3.36
C PRO A 9 7.98 22.78 2.99
N TRP A 10 7.68 22.61 1.70
CA TRP A 10 6.33 22.27 1.21
C TRP A 10 5.77 20.97 1.80
N ARG A 11 6.64 20.06 2.28
CA ARG A 11 6.26 18.81 2.95
C ARG A 11 5.60 19.00 4.32
N ARG A 12 5.61 20.24 4.85
CA ARG A 12 4.92 20.61 6.10
C ARG A 12 3.55 21.23 5.84
N GLU A 13 3.28 21.59 4.60
CA GLU A 13 2.12 22.37 4.17
C GLU A 13 1.05 21.48 3.55
N ARG A 14 -0.20 21.96 3.49
CA ARG A 14 -1.32 21.21 2.91
C ARG A 14 -0.98 20.67 1.51
N GLY A 15 -1.17 19.37 1.32
CA GLY A 15 -0.76 18.64 0.10
C GLY A 15 0.63 18.00 0.20
N GLY A 16 1.40 18.31 1.24
CA GLY A 16 2.70 17.72 1.53
C GLY A 16 2.69 16.55 2.53
N GLY A 17 1.50 16.13 2.98
CA GLY A 17 1.34 15.08 3.97
C GLY A 17 1.53 13.66 3.40
N PRO A 18 1.81 12.67 4.27
CA PRO A 18 2.04 11.29 3.87
C PRO A 18 0.83 10.63 3.21
N ILE A 19 -0.41 11.10 3.41
CA ILE A 19 -1.57 10.57 2.65
C ILE A 19 -1.35 10.78 1.14
N LEU A 20 -0.96 11.98 0.73
CA LEU A 20 -0.80 12.26 -0.70
C LEU A 20 0.54 11.74 -1.22
N ILE A 21 1.61 11.87 -0.45
CA ILE A 21 2.96 11.53 -0.90
C ILE A 21 3.22 10.02 -0.87
N ASN A 22 2.83 9.33 0.20
CA ASN A 22 3.19 7.93 0.44
C ASN A 22 2.01 6.99 0.22
N MET A 23 0.85 7.27 0.82
CA MET A 23 -0.31 6.37 0.75
C MET A 23 -0.85 6.19 -0.67
N ILE A 24 -0.56 7.10 -1.61
CA ILE A 24 -0.94 6.94 -3.02
C ILE A 24 -0.32 5.69 -3.66
N HIS A 25 0.91 5.32 -3.26
CA HIS A 25 1.59 4.12 -3.73
C HIS A 25 0.94 2.86 -3.15
N GLU A 26 0.63 2.89 -1.85
CA GLU A 26 -0.04 1.81 -1.14
C GLU A 26 -1.46 1.58 -1.66
N VAL A 27 -2.20 2.65 -1.94
CA VAL A 27 -3.51 2.59 -2.60
C VAL A 27 -3.40 1.88 -3.94
N HIS A 28 -2.38 2.19 -4.74
CA HIS A 28 -2.18 1.53 -6.02
C HIS A 28 -1.93 0.03 -5.84
N ASN A 29 -0.98 -0.34 -4.99
CA ASN A 29 -0.63 -1.74 -4.72
C ASN A 29 -1.86 -2.52 -4.22
N LEU A 30 -2.58 -1.98 -3.25
CA LEU A 30 -3.78 -2.60 -2.71
C LEU A 30 -4.89 -2.72 -3.75
N ARG A 31 -5.06 -1.73 -4.64
CA ARG A 31 -6.02 -1.83 -5.76
C ARG A 31 -5.67 -2.95 -6.72
N MET A 32 -4.38 -3.09 -7.06
CA MET A 32 -3.90 -4.14 -7.95
C MET A 32 -4.01 -5.55 -7.35
N VAL A 33 -3.92 -5.67 -6.02
CA VAL A 33 -3.99 -6.96 -5.32
C VAL A 33 -5.44 -7.34 -4.95
N CYS A 34 -6.24 -6.40 -4.46
CA CYS A 34 -7.55 -6.66 -3.83
C CYS A 34 -8.75 -6.16 -4.67
N GLY A 35 -8.49 -5.47 -5.78
CA GLY A 35 -9.50 -4.83 -6.62
C GLY A 35 -9.79 -3.38 -6.21
N GLU A 36 -10.84 -2.79 -6.78
CA GLU A 36 -11.14 -1.37 -6.56
C GLU A 36 -11.60 -1.08 -5.12
N ILE A 37 -11.16 0.05 -4.56
CA ILE A 37 -11.58 0.53 -3.23
C ILE A 37 -12.87 1.33 -3.39
N VAL A 38 -13.89 0.98 -2.61
CA VAL A 38 -15.24 1.56 -2.67
C VAL A 38 -15.66 2.31 -1.41
N ALA A 39 -14.90 2.20 -0.32
CA ALA A 39 -15.08 3.06 0.84
C ALA A 39 -13.80 3.17 1.67
N ALA A 40 -13.64 4.31 2.35
CA ALA A 40 -12.58 4.57 3.31
C ALA A 40 -13.15 5.17 4.60
N GLN A 41 -12.56 4.80 5.74
CA GLN A 41 -12.71 5.46 7.03
C GLN A 41 -11.31 5.71 7.57
N ALA A 42 -11.05 6.88 8.17
CA ALA A 42 -9.71 7.19 8.66
C ALA A 42 -9.73 8.05 9.93
N LEU A 43 -8.63 7.97 10.69
CA LEU A 43 -8.30 8.85 11.81
C LEU A 43 -6.89 9.38 11.56
N ALA A 44 -6.72 10.69 11.47
CA ALA A 44 -5.42 11.33 11.26
C ALA A 44 -4.95 12.04 12.53
N SER A 45 -3.64 12.07 12.73
CA SER A 45 -2.94 12.80 13.78
C SER A 45 -1.74 13.53 13.20
N HIS A 46 -1.39 14.64 13.82
CA HIS A 46 -0.15 15.38 13.58
C HIS A 46 0.56 15.67 14.92
N ALA A 47 0.27 14.86 15.95
CA ALA A 47 0.63 15.15 17.33
C ALA A 47 2.14 15.04 17.61
N VAL A 48 2.90 14.34 16.77
CA VAL A 48 4.34 14.17 16.95
C VAL A 48 5.10 15.28 16.25
N ARG A 49 4.69 15.67 15.03
CA ARG A 49 5.39 16.72 14.26
C ARG A 49 4.84 18.12 14.48
N GLY A 50 3.54 18.25 14.75
CA GLY A 50 2.87 19.54 14.92
C GLY A 50 2.75 20.37 13.63
N PHE A 51 2.93 19.77 12.45
CA PHE A 51 2.80 20.47 11.16
C PHE A 51 1.33 20.62 10.74
N ALA A 52 1.08 21.37 9.66
CA ALA A 52 -0.27 21.58 9.12
C ALA A 52 -0.85 20.33 8.43
N VAL A 53 -0.04 19.28 8.28
CA VAL A 53 -0.39 17.99 7.68
C VAL A 53 -0.30 16.88 8.71
N GLU A 54 -0.95 15.77 8.41
CA GLU A 54 -0.86 14.55 9.18
C GLU A 54 0.58 13.98 9.24
N ASP A 55 0.93 13.35 10.35
CA ASP A 55 2.15 12.53 10.50
C ASP A 55 1.82 11.04 10.63
N THR A 56 0.59 10.72 11.02
CA THR A 56 0.11 9.36 11.28
C THR A 56 -1.38 9.25 10.95
N VAL A 57 -1.77 8.18 10.27
CA VAL A 57 -3.15 7.91 9.87
C VAL A 57 -3.48 6.43 10.04
N SER A 58 -4.54 6.14 10.80
CA SER A 58 -5.15 4.81 10.85
C SER A 58 -6.28 4.77 9.83
N ILE A 59 -6.28 3.79 8.93
CA ILE A 59 -7.17 3.72 7.77
C ILE A 59 -7.86 2.35 7.73
N ASN A 60 -9.17 2.35 7.47
CA ASN A 60 -9.95 1.17 7.12
C ASN A 60 -10.48 1.33 5.69
N LEU A 61 -10.38 0.27 4.89
CA LEU A 61 -10.75 0.25 3.48
C LEU A 61 -11.76 -0.87 3.22
N ARG A 62 -12.69 -0.62 2.31
CA ARG A 62 -13.59 -1.64 1.74
C ARG A 62 -13.38 -1.71 0.24
N PHE A 63 -13.26 -2.92 -0.26
CA PHE A 63 -13.04 -3.19 -1.68
C PHE A 63 -14.35 -3.63 -2.35
N ALA A 64 -14.48 -3.40 -3.66
CA ALA A 64 -15.63 -3.83 -4.46
C ALA A 64 -15.84 -5.35 -4.40
N SER A 65 -14.75 -6.10 -4.21
CA SER A 65 -14.72 -7.55 -4.02
C SER A 65 -15.29 -8.02 -2.68
N GLY A 66 -15.60 -7.10 -1.75
CA GLY A 66 -16.01 -7.40 -0.39
C GLY A 66 -14.84 -7.60 0.58
N VAL A 67 -13.59 -7.53 0.10
CA VAL A 67 -12.39 -7.52 0.96
C VAL A 67 -12.44 -6.30 1.89
N LEU A 68 -11.94 -6.49 3.11
CA LEU A 68 -11.68 -5.41 4.07
C LEU A 68 -10.17 -5.27 4.26
N GLY A 69 -9.71 -4.03 4.35
CA GLY A 69 -8.32 -3.70 4.62
C GLY A 69 -8.19 -2.77 5.81
N SER A 70 -7.08 -2.88 6.53
CA SER A 70 -6.64 -1.91 7.52
C SER A 70 -5.20 -1.53 7.21
N PHE A 71 -4.86 -0.26 7.35
CA PHE A 71 -3.52 0.26 7.07
C PHE A 71 -3.16 1.34 8.09
N LEU A 72 -1.94 1.27 8.62
CA LEU A 72 -1.36 2.31 9.46
C LEU A 72 -0.26 3.01 8.68
N LEU A 73 -0.52 4.25 8.30
CA LEU A 73 0.46 5.13 7.67
C LEU A 73 1.11 5.98 8.75
N SER A 74 2.43 6.02 8.82
CA SER A 74 3.13 6.95 9.70
C SER A 74 4.53 7.26 9.20
N ASP A 75 4.91 8.52 9.20
CA ASP A 75 6.29 8.96 8.96
C ASP A 75 7.05 9.27 10.27
N THR A 76 6.43 8.95 11.41
CA THR A 76 6.98 9.13 12.76
C THR A 76 7.09 7.82 13.55
N ALA A 77 6.60 6.70 13.00
CA ALA A 77 6.80 5.37 13.57
C ALA A 77 8.13 4.77 13.08
N ALA A 78 9.02 4.41 14.01
CA ALA A 78 10.21 3.63 13.70
C ALA A 78 9.84 2.15 13.51
N SER A 79 9.50 1.77 12.28
CA SER A 79 9.05 0.43 11.93
C SER A 79 9.63 -0.03 10.60
N ALA A 80 10.15 -1.26 10.57
CA ALA A 80 10.61 -1.91 9.34
C ALA A 80 9.48 -2.52 8.50
N ARG A 81 8.23 -2.49 9.00
CA ARG A 81 7.04 -2.96 8.28
C ARG A 81 6.54 -1.94 7.26
N SER A 82 7.37 -1.66 6.28
CA SER A 82 7.14 -0.69 5.19
C SER A 82 7.56 -1.29 3.86
N TRP A 83 6.98 -0.81 2.76
CA TRP A 83 7.33 -1.28 1.42
C TRP A 83 8.80 -0.99 1.12
N GLU A 84 9.29 0.21 1.43
CA GLU A 84 10.64 0.68 1.14
C GLU A 84 11.72 -0.20 1.80
N GLN A 85 11.50 -0.64 3.04
CA GLN A 85 12.47 -1.42 3.79
C GLN A 85 12.31 -2.94 3.65
N THR A 86 11.32 -3.42 2.89
CA THR A 86 11.10 -4.87 2.72
C THR A 86 11.15 -5.30 1.25
N SER A 87 10.58 -4.51 0.33
CA SER A 87 10.44 -4.89 -1.09
C SER A 87 11.76 -4.94 -1.87
N GLN A 88 12.74 -4.15 -1.41
CA GLN A 88 14.00 -3.86 -2.14
C GLN A 88 13.76 -3.16 -3.48
N GLU A 89 12.64 -2.45 -3.65
CA GLU A 89 12.37 -1.62 -4.84
C GLU A 89 13.51 -0.61 -5.07
N ASN A 90 13.92 0.09 -4.01
CA ASN A 90 15.07 0.97 -4.02
C ASN A 90 16.16 0.45 -3.08
N LYS A 91 17.28 0.03 -3.67
CA LYS A 91 18.44 -0.55 -2.94
C LYS A 91 19.19 0.44 -2.05
N ALA A 92 18.86 1.74 -2.09
CA ALA A 92 19.41 2.72 -1.16
C ALA A 92 18.86 2.55 0.27
N TYR A 93 17.69 1.94 0.44
CA TYR A 93 17.15 1.65 1.77
C TYR A 93 17.76 0.38 2.36
N PRO A 94 18.02 0.34 3.69
CA PRO A 94 18.24 -0.91 4.39
C PRO A 94 17.05 -1.86 4.20
N SER A 95 17.32 -3.17 4.11
CA SER A 95 16.28 -4.18 3.93
C SER A 95 16.24 -5.19 5.06
N HIS A 96 15.03 -5.54 5.50
CA HIS A 96 14.76 -6.50 6.57
C HIS A 96 13.96 -7.70 6.03
N ALA A 97 14.62 -8.84 5.80
CA ALA A 97 14.02 -10.00 5.14
C ALA A 97 13.06 -10.81 6.04
N ASP A 98 13.09 -10.56 7.34
CA ASP A 98 12.24 -11.16 8.36
C ASP A 98 10.90 -10.43 8.53
N GLU A 99 10.79 -9.19 8.10
CA GLU A 99 9.58 -8.37 8.18
C GLU A 99 8.72 -8.41 6.89
N ASP A 100 7.45 -8.04 7.04
CA ASP A 100 6.47 -7.95 5.95
C ASP A 100 5.79 -6.58 5.97
N CYS A 101 5.43 -6.06 4.80
CA CYS A 101 4.62 -4.84 4.67
C CYS A 101 3.13 -5.16 4.53
N TYR A 102 2.76 -6.30 3.92
CA TYR A 102 1.38 -6.73 3.77
C TYR A 102 1.15 -8.17 4.23
N VAL A 103 -0.05 -8.43 4.72
CA VAL A 103 -0.57 -9.78 4.91
C VAL A 103 -1.93 -9.88 4.24
N VAL A 104 -2.00 -10.63 3.15
CA VAL A 104 -3.25 -10.91 2.43
C VAL A 104 -3.80 -12.22 2.95
N SER A 105 -5.01 -12.21 3.50
CA SER A 105 -5.65 -13.41 4.07
C SER A 105 -6.97 -13.71 3.38
N GLY A 106 -7.15 -14.96 3.00
CA GLY A 106 -8.35 -15.46 2.32
C GLY A 106 -8.88 -16.72 2.98
N THR A 107 -9.88 -17.32 2.35
CA THR A 107 -10.61 -18.47 2.88
C THR A 107 -9.76 -19.71 3.09
N ASN A 108 -8.69 -19.89 2.31
CA ASN A 108 -7.83 -21.08 2.32
C ASN A 108 -6.43 -20.85 2.90
N GLY A 109 -6.08 -19.62 3.28
CA GLY A 109 -4.73 -19.32 3.75
C GLY A 109 -4.38 -17.84 3.71
N SER A 110 -3.12 -17.54 3.92
CA SER A 110 -2.56 -16.20 3.86
C SER A 110 -1.19 -16.15 3.18
N LEU A 111 -0.93 -15.02 2.52
CA LEU A 111 0.35 -14.68 1.89
C LEU A 111 0.90 -13.42 2.56
N ALA A 112 2.14 -13.50 3.02
CA ALA A 112 2.87 -12.35 3.51
C ALA A 112 3.76 -11.77 2.40
N VAL A 113 3.77 -10.45 2.27
CA VAL A 113 4.52 -9.72 1.24
C VAL A 113 5.53 -8.80 1.93
N PRO A 114 6.81 -8.77 1.52
CA PRO A 114 7.40 -9.44 0.35
C PRO A 114 8.21 -10.70 0.71
N SER A 115 8.12 -11.21 1.94
CA SER A 115 8.79 -12.48 2.29
C SER A 115 8.25 -13.67 1.50
N MET A 116 7.06 -13.53 0.89
CA MET A 116 6.35 -14.54 0.12
C MET A 116 6.06 -15.80 0.92
N ARG A 117 6.04 -15.70 2.25
CA ARG A 117 5.64 -16.78 3.15
C ARG A 117 4.15 -17.06 2.97
N LEU A 118 3.84 -18.30 2.64
CA LEU A 118 2.50 -18.80 2.37
C LEU A 118 2.11 -19.79 3.46
N LYS A 119 0.92 -19.62 4.01
CA LYS A 119 0.29 -20.57 4.95
C LYS A 119 -1.07 -20.96 4.42
N THR A 120 -1.31 -22.25 4.19
CA THR A 120 -2.54 -22.74 3.54
C THR A 120 -3.08 -24.00 4.19
N TYR A 121 -4.38 -24.24 4.01
CA TYR A 121 -4.94 -25.59 4.12
C TYR A 121 -4.88 -26.26 2.75
N ALA A 122 -4.44 -27.53 2.70
CA ALA A 122 -4.34 -28.29 1.46
C ALA A 122 -5.67 -28.36 0.69
N ARG A 123 -6.78 -28.47 1.42
CA ARG A 123 -8.13 -28.59 0.86
C ARG A 123 -9.15 -27.78 1.67
N PRO A 124 -10.24 -27.28 1.06
CA PRO A 124 -11.26 -26.50 1.75
C PRO A 124 -11.91 -27.20 2.95
N GLU A 125 -12.06 -28.53 2.91
CA GLU A 125 -12.58 -29.36 4.00
C GLU A 125 -11.61 -29.50 5.18
N ASP A 126 -10.32 -29.20 4.97
CA ASP A 126 -9.31 -29.25 6.01
C ASP A 126 -9.23 -27.97 6.85
N ARG A 127 -10.00 -26.93 6.51
CA ARG A 127 -10.02 -25.67 7.25
C ARG A 127 -10.50 -25.87 8.68
N SER A 128 -9.64 -25.60 9.65
CA SER A 128 -9.96 -25.70 11.08
C SER A 128 -8.93 -24.97 11.91
N TRP A 129 -9.38 -24.19 12.89
CA TRP A 129 -8.48 -23.49 13.83
C TRP A 129 -7.52 -24.41 14.58
N TRP A 130 -7.81 -25.71 14.64
CA TRP A 130 -7.03 -26.71 15.36
C TRP A 130 -6.06 -27.49 14.46
N LYS A 131 -6.14 -27.34 13.13
CA LYS A 131 -5.27 -28.03 12.20
C LYS A 131 -4.09 -27.13 11.82
N PRO A 132 -2.86 -27.67 11.74
CA PRO A 132 -1.71 -26.89 11.31
C PRO A 132 -1.87 -26.47 9.84
N PHE A 133 -1.29 -25.32 9.50
CA PHE A 133 -1.14 -24.90 8.11
C PHE A 133 0.01 -25.65 7.44
N GLU A 134 -0.14 -25.95 6.16
CA GLU A 134 1.00 -26.17 5.28
C GLU A 134 1.71 -24.83 5.07
N THR A 135 3.03 -24.82 5.25
CA THR A 135 3.84 -23.60 5.14
C THR A 135 4.83 -23.75 4.00
N SER A 136 4.94 -22.72 3.17
CA SER A 136 5.91 -22.66 2.08
C SER A 136 6.35 -21.22 1.83
N VAL A 137 7.30 -21.04 0.91
CA VAL A 137 7.72 -19.72 0.41
C VAL A 137 7.54 -19.73 -1.09
N VAL A 138 6.78 -18.77 -1.63
CA VAL A 138 6.58 -18.65 -3.07
C VAL A 138 7.86 -18.10 -3.70
N ALA A 139 8.34 -18.78 -4.74
CA ALA A 139 9.53 -18.34 -5.46
C ALA A 139 9.29 -16.97 -6.11
N MET A 140 10.29 -16.09 -6.02
CA MET A 140 10.23 -14.73 -6.54
C MET A 140 11.49 -14.43 -7.35
N VAL A 141 11.31 -13.76 -8.49
CA VAL A 141 12.42 -13.20 -9.25
C VAL A 141 12.57 -11.74 -8.84
N ARG A 142 13.75 -11.38 -8.34
CA ARG A 142 14.10 -9.99 -8.06
C ARG A 142 14.84 -9.38 -9.24
N ASP A 143 14.36 -8.25 -9.70
CA ASP A 143 14.98 -7.43 -10.73
C ASP A 143 14.73 -5.95 -10.39
N ASP A 144 15.40 -5.04 -11.08
CA ASP A 144 15.25 -3.60 -10.88
C ASP A 144 13.88 -3.13 -11.43
N PRO A 145 12.93 -2.74 -10.56
CA PRO A 145 11.59 -2.37 -11.00
C PRO A 145 11.58 -1.07 -11.81
N LEU A 146 12.49 -0.12 -11.55
CA LEU A 146 12.60 1.13 -12.30
C LEU A 146 13.10 0.86 -13.72
N ARG A 147 14.08 -0.04 -13.86
CA ARG A 147 14.56 -0.50 -15.17
C ARG A 147 13.45 -1.19 -15.95
N LEU A 148 12.70 -2.09 -15.31
CA LEU A 148 11.58 -2.79 -15.93
C LEU A 148 10.45 -1.84 -16.33
N GLN A 149 10.12 -0.88 -15.47
CA GLN A 149 9.10 0.15 -15.75
C GLN A 149 9.50 1.03 -16.94
N LEU A 150 10.76 1.47 -17.01
CA LEU A 150 11.27 2.26 -18.13
C LEU A 150 11.28 1.46 -19.44
N ALA A 151 11.68 0.18 -19.38
CA ALA A 151 11.64 -0.71 -20.54
C ALA A 151 10.20 -0.90 -21.06
N HIS A 152 9.23 -1.08 -20.15
CA HIS A 152 7.81 -1.16 -20.48
C HIS A 152 7.29 0.13 -21.12
N PHE A 153 7.59 1.29 -20.52
CA PHE A 153 7.23 2.59 -21.06
C PHE A 153 7.76 2.78 -22.49
N CYS A 154 9.03 2.44 -22.72
CA CYS A 154 9.67 2.41 -24.03
C CYS A 154 8.98 1.47 -25.04
N ALA A 155 8.37 0.37 -24.59
CA ALA A 155 7.59 -0.52 -25.45
C ALA A 155 6.24 0.09 -25.80
N VAL A 156 5.56 0.71 -24.83
CA VAL A 156 4.27 1.39 -25.03
C VAL A 156 4.37 2.51 -26.05
N ILE A 157 5.34 3.42 -25.91
CA ILE A 157 5.51 4.56 -26.86
C ILE A 157 5.88 4.11 -28.27
N ARG A 158 6.40 2.89 -28.43
CA ARG A 158 6.70 2.27 -29.73
C ARG A 158 5.54 1.45 -30.28
N GLY A 159 4.39 1.43 -29.61
CA GLY A 159 3.22 0.64 -30.00
C GLY A 159 3.39 -0.88 -29.82
N LYS A 160 4.38 -1.32 -29.03
CA LYS A 160 4.70 -2.74 -28.82
C LYS A 160 4.03 -3.35 -27.59
N ALA A 161 3.43 -2.54 -26.73
CA ALA A 161 2.73 -2.97 -25.53
C ALA A 161 1.60 -2.00 -25.19
N GLN A 162 0.61 -2.48 -24.42
CA GLN A 162 -0.38 -1.61 -23.77
C GLN A 162 0.14 -1.16 -22.39
N PRO A 163 -0.26 0.03 -21.89
CA PRO A 163 0.13 0.46 -20.55
C PRO A 163 -0.43 -0.51 -19.50
N LEU A 164 0.44 -1.04 -18.63
CA LEU A 164 0.04 -1.86 -17.48
C LEU A 164 -0.54 -0.98 -16.37
N VAL A 165 -0.04 0.25 -16.27
CA VAL A 165 -0.55 1.31 -15.41
C VAL A 165 -0.85 2.51 -16.28
N SER A 166 -2.12 2.88 -16.36
CA SER A 166 -2.63 3.97 -17.20
C SER A 166 -2.80 5.27 -16.41
N ALA A 167 -3.04 6.38 -17.11
CA ALA A 167 -3.42 7.64 -16.47
C ALA A 167 -4.73 7.53 -15.68
N ARG A 168 -5.66 6.64 -16.08
CA ARG A 168 -6.90 6.39 -15.34
C ARG A 168 -6.61 5.70 -14.01
N ASP A 169 -5.63 4.81 -13.98
CA ASP A 169 -5.20 4.18 -12.72
C ASP A 169 -4.65 5.22 -11.75
N GLY A 170 -3.88 6.19 -12.25
CA GLY A 170 -3.41 7.33 -11.47
C GLY A 170 -4.56 8.19 -10.92
N LEU A 171 -5.56 8.51 -11.75
CA LEU A 171 -6.74 9.26 -11.32
C LEU A 171 -7.54 8.49 -10.25
N ALA A 172 -7.72 7.18 -10.42
CA ALA A 172 -8.42 6.35 -9.44
C ALA A 172 -7.65 6.27 -8.11
N ASN A 173 -6.31 6.18 -8.14
CA ASN A 173 -5.50 6.29 -6.92
C ASN A 173 -5.74 7.62 -6.19
N LEU A 174 -5.72 8.73 -6.94
CA LEU A 174 -5.91 10.07 -6.37
C LEU A 174 -7.28 10.20 -5.69
N ARG A 175 -8.35 9.73 -6.33
CA ARG A 175 -9.70 9.74 -5.73
C ARG A 175 -9.77 8.99 -4.41
N VAL A 176 -9.09 7.85 -4.30
CA VAL A 176 -9.04 7.10 -3.04
C VAL A 176 -8.26 7.87 -1.98
N THR A 177 -7.11 8.47 -2.32
CA THR A 177 -6.35 9.27 -1.36
C THR A 177 -7.14 10.50 -0.88
N GLU A 178 -7.88 11.16 -1.76
CA GLU A 178 -8.79 12.25 -1.40
C GLU A 178 -9.92 11.77 -0.49
N ALA A 179 -10.48 10.58 -0.74
CA ALA A 179 -11.49 9.99 0.13
C ALA A 179 -10.94 9.63 1.52
N ILE A 180 -9.70 9.16 1.62
CA ILE A 180 -9.03 8.91 2.91
C ILE A 180 -8.87 10.22 3.69
N ALA A 181 -8.38 11.28 3.04
CA ALA A 181 -8.25 12.60 3.65
C ALA A 181 -9.61 13.17 4.08
N ALA A 182 -10.63 13.03 3.24
CA ALA A 182 -11.99 13.46 3.56
C ALA A 182 -12.59 12.68 4.73
N ALA A 183 -12.38 11.37 4.79
CA ALA A 183 -12.83 10.53 5.90
C ALA A 183 -12.17 10.93 7.22
N ALA A 184 -10.86 11.19 7.20
CA ALA A 184 -10.13 11.66 8.37
C ALA A 184 -10.63 13.03 8.86
N ALA A 185 -10.92 13.96 7.94
CA ALA A 185 -11.41 15.29 8.29
C ALA A 185 -12.85 15.30 8.81
N ARG A 186 -13.71 14.41 8.29
CA ARG A 186 -15.13 14.34 8.65
C ARG A 186 -15.43 13.43 9.83
N GLY A 187 -14.56 12.45 10.10
CA GLY A 187 -14.78 11.44 11.14
C GLY A 187 -15.83 10.39 10.78
N ASP A 188 -16.19 10.25 9.49
CA ASP A 188 -17.15 9.27 8.99
C ASP A 188 -16.60 8.44 7.83
N THR A 189 -17.40 7.48 7.35
CA THR A 189 -17.04 6.67 6.17
C THR A 189 -17.35 7.44 4.89
N VAL A 190 -16.37 7.52 3.99
CA VAL A 190 -16.53 8.08 2.64
C VAL A 190 -16.66 6.95 1.63
N SER A 191 -17.78 6.91 0.91
CA SER A 191 -18.00 5.98 -0.21
C SER A 191 -17.44 6.53 -1.51
N LEU A 192 -16.91 5.64 -2.34
CA LEU A 192 -16.38 5.90 -3.67
C LEU A 192 -17.22 5.13 -4.70
N THR A 193 -17.56 5.78 -5.81
CA THR A 193 -18.18 5.09 -6.95
C THR A 193 -17.07 4.52 -7.83
N PRO A 194 -17.04 3.20 -8.09
CA PRO A 194 -16.12 2.64 -9.08
C PRO A 194 -16.35 3.31 -10.44
N THR A 195 -15.27 3.69 -11.13
CA THR A 195 -15.32 4.16 -12.53
C THR A 195 -14.90 3.10 -13.51
#